data_AF-A0A3C0BY63-F1
#
_entry.id   AF-A0A3C0BY63-F1
#
_cell.length_a   1.000
_cell.length_b   1.000
_cell.length_c   1.000
_cell.angle_alpha   90.00
_cell.angle_beta   90.00
_cell.angle_gamma   90.00
#
_symmetry.space_group_name_H-M   'P 1'
#
loop_
_entity.id
_entity.type
_entity.pdbx_description
1 polymer ?
#
loop_
_entity_poly.entity_id
_entity_poly.type
_entity_poly.pdbx_seq_one_letter_code
_entity_poly.pdbx_strand_id
1 'polypeptide(L)'
;MKFRLAIASSLMLIAVSLNIGAQIDPNQAISELSNLQESLNQSDINERTIKETREKAIEIRTNALSCVDQIEPQVETLKLEVEALEQISPDVDIQIYERLSEARSRLTAEDAKLKNCSLTVVRSTRIIDLSNKLLNELTTELLSEKNEDIFEAIGSLPNQLKQLPDLFFNDKAIQRVTNETLFLLILFLILGFSFGYFFGDQIKKIQYSDPFLSIDRSIILKLRALFKPFGRVQSPILFGSLGISAAISLSLSISPSDSWIIRLGLSPFLASVLYLLINWITGPFSPANIDQNIVSEPAKNLKQKLNFFTLIVVITYIVFGPDWLSSEVASDQSLMRIALVSLMIFALIPVLNSSTSLFMEEGQYGVIR
;
A
#
# COMPACT_ATOMS: atom_id res chain seq x y z
N MET A 1 16.07 -29.07 6.55
CA MET A 1 14.69 -29.60 6.44
C MET A 1 13.63 -28.73 7.14
N LYS A 2 13.88 -28.17 8.34
CA LYS A 2 12.89 -27.39 9.11
C LYS A 2 12.47 -26.03 8.50
N PHE A 3 13.27 -25.41 7.63
CA PHE A 3 12.97 -24.11 7.03
C PHE A 3 12.02 -24.18 5.81
N ARG A 4 12.00 -25.31 5.09
CA ARG A 4 11.08 -25.51 3.95
C ARG A 4 9.65 -25.81 4.40
N LEU A 5 9.48 -26.39 5.60
CA LEU A 5 8.18 -26.68 6.19
C LEU A 5 7.44 -25.41 6.68
N ALA A 6 8.16 -24.41 7.18
CA ALA A 6 7.58 -23.13 7.60
C ALA A 6 7.14 -22.26 6.40
N ILE A 7 7.89 -22.31 5.30
CA ILE A 7 7.54 -21.60 4.05
C ILE A 7 6.36 -22.28 3.36
N ALA A 8 6.34 -23.63 3.34
CA ALA A 8 5.21 -24.39 2.81
C ALA A 8 3.93 -24.20 3.64
N SER A 9 4.01 -24.13 4.98
CA SER A 9 2.83 -23.86 5.81
C SER A 9 2.34 -22.42 5.68
N SER A 10 3.25 -21.45 5.49
CA SER A 10 2.89 -20.05 5.24
C SER A 10 2.27 -19.85 3.85
N LEU A 11 2.71 -20.60 2.84
CA LEU A 11 2.10 -20.59 1.50
C LEU A 11 0.74 -21.31 1.47
N MET A 12 0.55 -22.36 2.29
CA MET A 12 -0.75 -23.02 2.38
C MET A 12 -1.81 -22.17 3.11
N LEU A 13 -1.40 -21.32 4.08
CA LEU A 13 -2.29 -20.38 4.75
C LEU A 13 -2.74 -19.21 3.86
N ILE A 14 -1.92 -18.80 2.88
CA ILE A 14 -2.28 -17.74 1.92
C ILE A 14 -3.16 -18.29 0.79
N ALA A 15 -3.06 -19.57 0.46
CA ALA A 15 -3.90 -20.20 -0.56
C ALA A 15 -5.34 -20.52 -0.09
N VAL A 16 -5.57 -20.67 1.22
CA VAL A 16 -6.90 -20.98 1.77
C VAL A 16 -7.77 -19.72 1.98
N SER A 17 -7.20 -18.52 1.95
CA SER A 17 -7.94 -17.27 2.14
C SER A 17 -8.52 -16.64 0.85
N LEU A 18 -8.33 -17.25 -0.33
CA LEU A 18 -8.76 -16.69 -1.62
C LEU A 18 -10.06 -17.27 -2.18
N ASN A 19 -10.77 -18.12 -1.42
CA ASN A 19 -12.02 -18.73 -1.85
C ASN A 19 -13.18 -18.46 -0.88
N ILE A 20 -13.30 -17.21 -0.43
CA ILE A 20 -14.58 -16.72 0.08
C ILE A 20 -15.20 -15.94 -1.07
N GLY A 21 -15.80 -16.66 -2.02
CA GLY A 21 -16.83 -16.07 -2.87
C GLY A 21 -17.98 -15.70 -1.94
N ALA A 22 -17.95 -14.48 -1.41
CA ALA A 22 -19.06 -13.94 -0.63
C ALA A 22 -20.29 -14.01 -1.53
N GLN A 23 -21.20 -14.92 -1.20
CA GLN A 23 -22.46 -15.06 -1.88
C GLN A 23 -23.24 -13.78 -1.57
N ILE A 24 -23.20 -12.81 -2.49
CA ILE A 24 -23.97 -11.58 -2.33
C ILE A 24 -25.44 -11.96 -2.16
N ASP A 25 -26.06 -11.46 -1.09
CA ASP A 25 -27.49 -11.26 -1.08
C ASP A 25 -27.79 -9.97 -1.85
N PRO A 26 -28.36 -10.05 -3.07
CA PRO A 26 -28.60 -8.86 -3.88
C PRO A 26 -29.52 -7.86 -3.19
N ASN A 27 -30.43 -8.32 -2.33
CA ASN A 27 -31.36 -7.45 -1.61
C ASN A 27 -30.64 -6.66 -0.52
N GLN A 28 -29.70 -7.29 0.18
CA GLN A 28 -28.86 -6.60 1.16
C GLN A 28 -27.95 -5.57 0.49
N ALA A 29 -27.30 -5.94 -0.61
CA ALA A 29 -26.44 -5.03 -1.38
C ALA A 29 -27.24 -3.82 -1.92
N ILE A 30 -28.48 -4.03 -2.36
CA ILE A 30 -29.37 -2.95 -2.80
C ILE A 30 -29.70 -1.98 -1.64
N SER A 31 -29.96 -2.51 -0.44
CA SER A 31 -30.21 -1.68 0.75
C SER A 31 -28.97 -0.87 1.14
N GLU A 32 -27.79 -1.49 1.10
CA GLU A 32 -26.53 -0.83 1.40
C GLU A 32 -26.23 0.29 0.38
N LEU A 33 -26.45 0.04 -0.91
CA LEU A 33 -26.33 1.07 -1.96
C LEU A 33 -27.31 2.24 -1.73
N SER A 34 -28.50 1.99 -1.20
CA SER A 34 -29.45 3.06 -0.86
C SER A 34 -28.91 3.96 0.25
N ASN A 35 -28.33 3.37 1.31
CA ASN A 35 -27.73 4.12 2.40
C ASN A 35 -26.51 4.93 1.94
N LEU A 36 -25.69 4.35 1.05
CA LEU A 36 -24.57 5.05 0.44
C LEU A 36 -25.04 6.23 -0.42
N GLN A 37 -26.12 6.08 -1.18
CA GLN A 37 -26.70 7.18 -1.94
C GLN A 37 -27.25 8.30 -1.02
N GLU A 38 -27.85 7.94 0.12
CA GLU A 38 -28.33 8.92 1.09
C GLU A 38 -27.18 9.71 1.73
N SER A 39 -26.06 9.05 2.05
CA SER A 39 -24.86 9.75 2.53
C SER A 39 -24.29 10.74 1.52
N LEU A 40 -24.46 10.50 0.22
CA LEU A 40 -24.01 11.40 -0.84
C LEU A 40 -24.93 12.63 -1.05
N ASN A 41 -26.17 12.59 -0.54
CA ASN A 41 -27.15 13.66 -0.69
C ASN A 41 -27.14 14.67 0.47
N GLN A 42 -26.24 14.51 1.45
CA GLN A 42 -26.11 15.44 2.58
C GLN A 42 -25.45 16.75 2.12
N SER A 43 -25.90 17.87 2.68
CA SER A 43 -25.48 19.22 2.27
C SER A 43 -24.06 19.62 2.69
N ASP A 44 -23.45 18.92 3.64
CA ASP A 44 -22.11 19.19 4.16
C ASP A 44 -21.25 17.92 4.07
N ILE A 45 -20.93 17.55 2.83
CA ILE A 45 -20.27 16.28 2.52
C ILE A 45 -18.75 16.48 2.38
N ASN A 46 -17.98 15.72 3.15
CA ASN A 46 -16.52 15.79 3.12
C ASN A 46 -15.90 14.84 2.07
N GLU A 47 -14.69 15.16 1.60
CA GLU A 47 -13.95 14.37 0.59
C GLU A 47 -13.77 12.91 1.03
N ARG A 48 -13.55 12.68 2.33
CA ARG A 48 -13.38 11.36 2.93
C ARG A 48 -14.63 10.48 2.76
N THR A 49 -15.80 11.01 3.07
CA THR A 49 -17.08 10.29 2.97
C THR A 49 -17.38 9.94 1.52
N ILE A 50 -17.05 10.83 0.57
CA ILE A 50 -17.21 10.54 -0.86
C ILE A 50 -16.26 9.42 -1.31
N LYS A 51 -15.00 9.44 -0.88
CA LYS A 51 -14.02 8.38 -1.21
C LYS A 51 -14.38 7.03 -0.60
N GLU A 52 -14.74 7.00 0.68
CA GLU A 52 -15.18 5.78 1.37
C GLU A 52 -16.45 5.20 0.72
N THR A 53 -17.39 6.07 0.32
CA THR A 53 -18.60 5.66 -0.41
C THR A 53 -18.27 5.07 -1.78
N ARG A 54 -17.36 5.72 -2.52
CA ARG A 54 -16.90 5.24 -3.83
C ARG A 54 -16.21 3.88 -3.73
N GLU A 55 -15.37 3.68 -2.72
CA GLU A 55 -14.66 2.41 -2.50
C GLU A 55 -15.63 1.27 -2.20
N LYS A 56 -16.58 1.48 -1.28
CA LYS A 56 -17.64 0.50 -0.99
C LYS A 56 -18.51 0.20 -2.21
N ALA A 57 -18.84 1.22 -3.01
CA ALA A 57 -19.59 1.03 -4.26
C ALA A 57 -18.80 0.21 -5.30
N ILE A 58 -17.48 0.39 -5.40
CA ILE A 58 -16.60 -0.42 -6.27
C ILE A 58 -16.54 -1.87 -5.80
N GLU A 59 -16.45 -2.10 -4.49
CA GLU A 59 -16.47 -3.45 -3.90
C GLU A 59 -17.79 -4.16 -4.22
N ILE A 60 -18.93 -3.51 -3.93
CA ILE A 60 -20.27 -4.04 -4.25
C ILE A 60 -20.42 -4.33 -5.75
N ARG A 61 -19.93 -3.43 -6.61
CA ARG A 61 -19.94 -3.62 -8.07
C ARG A 61 -19.13 -4.84 -8.50
N THR A 62 -17.92 -5.00 -7.94
CA THR A 62 -17.01 -6.09 -8.29
C THR A 62 -17.63 -7.43 -7.93
N ASN A 63 -18.21 -7.52 -6.73
CA ASN A 63 -18.91 -8.71 -6.30
C ASN A 63 -20.15 -8.96 -7.19
N ALA A 64 -20.93 -7.91 -7.50
CA ALA A 64 -22.15 -8.05 -8.32
C ALA A 64 -21.85 -8.49 -9.76
N LEU A 65 -20.74 -8.04 -10.35
CA LEU A 65 -20.27 -8.53 -11.64
C LEU A 65 -19.91 -10.02 -11.57
N SER A 66 -19.22 -10.46 -10.51
CA SER A 66 -18.95 -11.87 -10.30
C SER A 66 -20.23 -12.71 -10.15
N CYS A 67 -21.27 -12.16 -9.52
CA CYS A 67 -22.59 -12.81 -9.46
C CYS A 67 -23.22 -12.97 -10.86
N VAL A 68 -23.16 -11.94 -11.71
CA VAL A 68 -23.65 -12.00 -13.09
C VAL A 68 -22.90 -13.09 -13.87
N ASP A 69 -21.56 -13.06 -13.83
CA ASP A 69 -20.71 -14.01 -14.55
C ASP A 69 -20.97 -15.47 -14.15
N GLN A 70 -21.40 -15.73 -12.91
CA GLN A 70 -21.70 -17.08 -12.42
C GLN A 70 -23.11 -17.58 -12.81
N ILE A 71 -24.09 -16.68 -12.87
CA ILE A 71 -25.52 -17.05 -13.01
C ILE A 71 -25.98 -16.97 -14.46
N GLU A 72 -25.48 -16.02 -15.24
CA GLU A 72 -25.82 -15.85 -16.66
C GLU A 72 -25.72 -17.17 -17.46
N PRO A 73 -24.63 -17.97 -17.40
CA PRO A 73 -24.56 -19.23 -18.12
C PRO A 73 -25.57 -20.28 -17.63
N GLN A 74 -25.97 -20.24 -16.36
CA GLN A 74 -26.94 -21.17 -15.78
C GLN A 74 -28.35 -20.86 -16.28
N VAL A 75 -28.71 -19.58 -16.34
CA VAL A 75 -29.99 -19.12 -16.89
C VAL A 75 -30.09 -19.46 -18.37
N GLU A 76 -29.02 -19.26 -19.15
CA GLU A 76 -29.00 -19.61 -20.57
C GLU A 76 -29.16 -21.12 -20.78
N THR A 77 -28.47 -21.93 -19.98
CA THR A 77 -28.59 -23.40 -20.03
C THR A 77 -30.01 -23.88 -19.67
N LEU A 78 -30.58 -23.36 -18.58
CA LEU A 78 -31.95 -23.69 -18.15
C LEU A 78 -33.00 -23.25 -19.19
N LYS A 79 -32.75 -22.13 -19.89
CA LYS A 79 -33.65 -21.65 -20.94
C LYS A 79 -33.66 -22.60 -22.14
N LEU A 80 -32.49 -23.08 -22.55
CA LEU A 80 -32.36 -24.09 -23.60
C LEU A 80 -33.00 -25.42 -23.20
N GLU A 81 -32.89 -25.82 -21.93
CA GLU A 81 -33.53 -27.03 -21.39
C GLU A 81 -35.06 -26.93 -21.39
N VAL A 82 -35.62 -25.81 -20.94
CA VAL A 82 -37.07 -25.55 -20.98
C VAL A 82 -37.57 -25.55 -22.43
N GLU A 83 -36.87 -24.88 -23.35
CA GLU A 83 -37.25 -24.83 -24.77
C GLU A 83 -37.24 -26.23 -25.41
N ALA A 84 -36.25 -27.07 -25.07
CA ALA A 84 -36.19 -28.45 -25.56
C ALA A 84 -37.31 -29.33 -24.99
N LEU A 85 -37.67 -29.18 -23.72
CA LEU A 85 -38.72 -29.96 -23.06
C LEU A 85 -40.13 -29.52 -23.46
N GLU A 86 -40.35 -28.25 -23.80
CA GLU A 86 -41.64 -27.73 -24.29
C GLU A 86 -42.02 -28.25 -25.68
N GLN A 87 -41.03 -28.66 -26.48
CA GLN A 87 -41.27 -29.25 -27.81
C GLN A 87 -41.82 -30.68 -27.74
N ILE A 88 -41.84 -31.29 -26.55
CA ILE A 88 -42.34 -32.65 -26.32
C ILE A 88 -43.79 -32.57 -25.80
N SER A 89 -44.72 -33.30 -26.45
CA SER A 89 -46.14 -33.29 -26.04
C SER A 89 -46.29 -33.84 -24.61
N PRO A 90 -46.91 -33.08 -23.67
CA PRO A 90 -47.06 -33.46 -22.27
C PRO A 90 -48.02 -34.63 -22.03
N ASP A 91 -48.77 -35.06 -23.06
CA ASP A 91 -49.73 -36.17 -22.97
C ASP A 91 -49.05 -37.55 -23.02
N VAL A 92 -47.73 -37.60 -23.21
CA VAL A 92 -46.98 -38.85 -23.47
C VAL A 92 -46.24 -39.39 -22.24
N ASP A 93 -45.80 -38.53 -21.30
CA ASP A 93 -45.05 -38.97 -20.10
C ASP A 93 -45.10 -37.97 -18.93
N ILE A 94 -45.64 -38.41 -17.78
CA ILE A 94 -45.73 -37.63 -16.53
C ILE A 94 -44.34 -37.19 -16.03
N GLN A 95 -43.29 -37.99 -16.27
CA GLN A 95 -41.92 -37.66 -15.84
C GLN A 95 -41.34 -36.46 -16.61
N ILE A 96 -41.75 -36.28 -17.88
CA ILE A 96 -41.31 -35.14 -18.69
C ILE A 96 -41.98 -33.85 -18.19
N TYR A 97 -43.26 -33.93 -17.82
CA TYR A 97 -43.98 -32.81 -17.21
C TYR A 97 -43.37 -32.38 -15.86
N GLU A 98 -42.98 -33.34 -15.01
CA GLU A 98 -42.33 -33.07 -13.72
C GLU A 98 -40.97 -32.37 -13.90
N ARG A 99 -40.14 -32.84 -14.84
CA ARG A 99 -38.86 -32.19 -15.18
C ARG A 99 -39.04 -30.79 -15.76
N LEU A 100 -40.03 -30.59 -16.63
CA LEU A 100 -40.34 -29.27 -17.19
C LEU A 100 -40.77 -28.29 -16.10
N SER A 101 -41.61 -28.74 -15.16
CA SER A 101 -42.05 -27.94 -14.01
C SER A 101 -40.86 -27.54 -13.12
N GLU A 102 -39.97 -28.49 -12.82
CA GLU A 102 -38.76 -28.23 -12.03
C GLU A 102 -37.80 -27.26 -12.75
N ALA A 103 -37.55 -27.48 -14.04
CA ALA A 103 -36.70 -26.61 -14.86
C ALA A 103 -37.24 -25.18 -14.93
N ARG A 104 -38.56 -24.99 -15.10
CA ARG A 104 -39.22 -23.67 -15.05
C ARG A 104 -39.09 -23.00 -13.68
N SER A 105 -39.25 -23.76 -12.60
CA SER A 105 -39.09 -23.23 -11.23
C SER A 105 -37.65 -22.75 -11.00
N ARG A 106 -36.66 -23.54 -11.43
CA ARG A 106 -35.24 -23.18 -11.32
C ARG A 106 -34.87 -21.99 -12.20
N LEU A 107 -35.35 -21.96 -13.45
CA LEU A 107 -35.18 -20.83 -14.36
C LEU A 107 -35.70 -19.54 -13.74
N THR A 108 -36.91 -19.56 -13.16
CA THR A 108 -37.53 -18.37 -12.56
C THR A 108 -36.72 -17.86 -11.36
N ALA A 109 -36.17 -18.76 -10.54
CA ALA A 109 -35.34 -18.40 -9.39
C ALA A 109 -33.99 -17.80 -9.81
N GLU A 110 -33.29 -18.42 -10.76
CA GLU A 110 -31.98 -17.94 -11.23
C GLU A 110 -32.09 -16.67 -12.08
N ASP A 111 -33.14 -16.53 -12.91
CA ASP A 111 -33.41 -15.30 -13.68
C ASP A 111 -33.71 -14.11 -12.76
N ALA A 112 -34.47 -14.32 -11.68
CA ALA A 112 -34.70 -13.29 -10.67
C ALA A 112 -33.38 -12.86 -9.99
N LYS A 113 -32.50 -13.82 -9.69
CA LYS A 113 -31.20 -13.56 -9.07
C LYS A 113 -30.26 -12.80 -10.02
N LEU A 114 -30.22 -13.18 -11.30
CA LEU A 114 -29.48 -12.48 -12.35
C LEU A 114 -29.95 -11.03 -12.49
N LYS A 115 -31.27 -10.80 -12.55
CA LYS A 115 -31.85 -9.45 -12.61
C LYS A 115 -31.45 -8.61 -11.41
N ASN A 116 -31.49 -9.18 -10.21
CA ASN A 116 -31.08 -8.46 -9.01
C ASN A 116 -29.57 -8.13 -9.00
N CYS A 117 -28.71 -9.05 -9.41
CA CYS A 117 -27.27 -8.78 -9.52
C CYS A 117 -26.97 -7.71 -10.59
N SER A 118 -27.62 -7.77 -11.75
CA SER A 118 -27.49 -6.73 -12.79
C SER A 118 -27.97 -5.35 -12.30
N LEU A 119 -29.07 -5.29 -11.55
CA LEU A 119 -29.57 -4.05 -10.94
C LEU A 119 -28.57 -3.46 -9.93
N THR A 120 -27.92 -4.30 -9.12
CA THR A 120 -26.85 -3.90 -8.19
C THR A 120 -25.65 -3.31 -8.93
N VAL A 121 -25.26 -3.88 -10.09
CA VAL A 121 -24.20 -3.31 -10.95
C VAL A 121 -24.57 -1.92 -11.48
N VAL A 122 -25.81 -1.72 -11.93
CA VAL A 122 -26.26 -0.41 -12.44
C VAL A 122 -26.31 0.63 -11.32
N ARG A 123 -26.85 0.27 -10.14
CA ARG A 123 -26.95 1.19 -9.00
C ARG A 123 -25.58 1.59 -8.45
N SER A 124 -24.67 0.64 -8.29
CA SER A 124 -23.30 0.91 -7.85
C SER A 124 -22.54 1.80 -8.86
N THR A 125 -22.68 1.56 -10.16
CA THR A 125 -22.09 2.43 -11.20
C THR A 125 -22.57 3.89 -11.06
N ARG A 126 -23.88 4.10 -10.85
CA ARG A 126 -24.42 5.46 -10.67
C ARG A 126 -23.83 6.17 -9.44
N ILE A 127 -23.64 5.44 -8.34
CA ILE A 127 -23.02 5.98 -7.11
C ILE A 127 -21.56 6.35 -7.39
N ILE A 128 -20.80 5.48 -8.07
CA ILE A 128 -19.41 5.74 -8.45
C ILE A 128 -19.30 7.01 -9.31
N ASP A 129 -20.17 7.16 -10.31
CA ASP A 129 -20.18 8.33 -11.20
C ASP A 129 -20.50 9.62 -10.43
N LEU A 130 -21.50 9.58 -9.53
CA LEU A 130 -21.86 10.71 -8.69
C LEU A 130 -20.72 11.09 -7.73
N SER A 131 -20.07 10.10 -7.11
CA SER A 131 -18.90 10.34 -6.25
C SER A 131 -17.75 10.97 -7.04
N ASN A 132 -17.46 10.51 -8.26
CA ASN A 132 -16.43 11.11 -9.11
C ASN A 132 -16.76 12.56 -9.47
N LYS A 133 -18.04 12.85 -9.76
CA LYS A 133 -18.51 14.20 -10.05
C LYS A 133 -18.31 15.14 -8.84
N LEU A 134 -18.73 14.72 -7.64
CA LEU A 134 -18.57 15.50 -6.42
C LEU A 134 -17.09 15.74 -6.08
N LEU A 135 -16.21 14.75 -6.27
CA LEU A 135 -14.77 14.93 -6.07
C LEU A 135 -14.18 15.96 -7.04
N ASN A 136 -14.64 15.98 -8.29
CA ASN A 136 -14.22 16.98 -9.26
C ASN A 136 -14.76 18.38 -8.91
N GLU A 137 -16.01 18.48 -8.44
CA GLU A 137 -16.58 19.77 -8.01
C GLU A 137 -15.86 20.31 -6.78
N LEU A 138 -15.63 19.50 -5.74
CA LEU A 138 -14.85 19.88 -4.55
C LEU A 138 -13.43 20.33 -4.91
N THR A 139 -12.74 19.61 -5.79
CA THR A 139 -11.39 20.02 -6.22
C THR A 139 -11.42 21.32 -7.03
N THR A 140 -12.46 21.56 -7.83
CA THR A 140 -12.59 22.81 -8.60
C THR A 140 -12.98 23.98 -7.71
N GLU A 141 -13.86 23.77 -6.73
CA GLU A 141 -14.28 24.77 -5.74
C GLU A 141 -13.12 25.14 -4.82
N LEU A 142 -12.37 24.17 -4.30
CA LEU A 142 -11.15 24.40 -3.50
C LEU A 142 -10.02 25.07 -4.30
N LEU A 143 -10.02 24.99 -5.63
CA LEU A 143 -9.09 25.73 -6.49
C LEU A 143 -9.60 27.14 -6.84
N SER A 144 -10.92 27.31 -6.93
CA SER A 144 -11.57 28.59 -7.29
C SER A 144 -11.74 29.54 -6.09
N GLU A 145 -12.02 29.02 -4.90
CA GLU A 145 -12.13 29.77 -3.65
C GLU A 145 -10.75 30.27 -3.19
N LYS A 146 -9.68 29.59 -3.62
CA LYS A 146 -8.29 29.88 -3.22
C LYS A 146 -7.58 30.95 -4.05
N ASN A 147 -8.36 31.84 -4.67
CA ASN A 147 -7.88 33.04 -5.36
C ASN A 147 -7.75 34.24 -4.39
N GLU A 148 -7.71 34.01 -3.08
CA GLU A 148 -7.25 34.99 -2.09
C GLU A 148 -5.73 35.17 -2.20
N ASP A 149 -5.29 36.43 -2.17
CA ASP A 149 -3.97 36.90 -2.57
C ASP A 149 -2.83 36.06 -1.98
N ILE A 150 -1.93 35.58 -2.84
CA ILE A 150 -0.69 34.85 -2.50
C ILE A 150 0.10 35.58 -1.39
N PHE A 151 -0.02 36.90 -1.28
CA PHE A 151 0.60 37.73 -0.25
C PHE A 151 -0.01 37.56 1.15
N GLU A 152 -1.32 37.35 1.25
CA GLU A 152 -2.00 37.07 2.52
C GLU A 152 -1.72 35.64 2.98
N ALA A 153 -1.61 34.70 2.03
CA ALA A 153 -1.14 33.35 2.28
C ALA A 153 0.31 33.34 2.83
N ILE A 154 1.22 34.12 2.24
CA ILE A 154 2.58 34.33 2.77
C ILE A 154 2.55 35.01 4.16
N GLY A 155 1.60 35.91 4.39
CA GLY A 155 1.36 36.54 5.71
C GLY A 155 0.95 35.56 6.82
N SER A 156 0.37 34.41 6.46
CA SER A 156 -0.04 33.36 7.41
C SER A 156 1.08 32.39 7.83
N LEU A 157 2.21 32.37 7.11
CA LEU A 157 3.38 31.50 7.40
C LEU A 157 3.87 31.58 8.85
N PRO A 158 4.02 32.78 9.47
CA PRO A 158 4.47 32.88 10.86
C PRO A 158 3.51 32.22 11.85
N ASN A 159 2.20 32.23 11.58
CA ASN A 159 1.20 31.62 12.45
C ASN A 159 1.18 30.10 12.29
N GLN A 160 1.42 29.56 11.08
CA GLN A 160 1.60 28.12 10.85
C GLN A 160 2.89 27.59 11.53
N LEU A 161 3.98 28.36 11.48
CA LEU A 161 5.24 28.03 12.18
C LEU A 161 5.09 28.02 13.70
N LYS A 162 4.18 28.82 14.27
CA LYS A 162 3.88 28.84 15.71
C LYS A 162 3.13 27.60 16.20
N GLN A 163 2.47 26.85 15.32
CA GLN A 163 1.78 25.60 15.66
C GLN A 163 2.71 24.37 15.57
N LEU A 164 3.88 24.51 14.94
CA LEU A 164 4.87 23.45 14.80
C LEU A 164 5.35 22.87 16.15
N PRO A 165 5.58 23.67 17.21
CA PRO A 165 5.93 23.14 18.54
C PRO A 165 4.86 22.21 19.10
N ASP A 166 3.57 22.54 18.96
CA ASP A 166 2.47 21.73 19.50
C ASP A 166 2.40 20.34 18.83
N LEU A 167 2.79 20.23 17.55
CA LEU A 167 2.95 18.95 16.85
C LEU A 167 4.04 18.04 17.45
N PHE A 168 5.10 18.62 18.04
CA PHE A 168 6.18 17.86 18.66
C PHE A 168 5.94 17.59 20.16
N PHE A 169 5.32 18.53 20.87
CA PHE A 169 5.13 18.43 22.32
C PHE A 169 3.86 17.67 22.74
N ASN A 170 2.86 17.54 21.85
CA ASN A 170 1.59 16.85 22.14
C ASN A 170 1.54 15.43 21.51
N ASP A 171 2.64 14.68 21.60
CA ASP A 171 2.72 13.32 21.04
C ASP A 171 1.91 12.31 21.85
N LYS A 172 0.98 11.60 21.18
CA LYS A 172 0.09 10.61 21.80
C LYS A 172 0.86 9.47 22.48
N ALA A 173 2.07 9.14 22.02
CA ALA A 173 2.89 8.10 22.64
C ALA A 173 3.41 8.58 24.01
N ILE A 174 3.90 9.82 24.12
CA ILE A 174 4.39 10.39 25.39
C ILE A 174 3.26 10.40 26.44
N GLN A 175 2.05 10.80 26.05
CA GLN A 175 0.92 10.93 26.97
C GLN A 175 0.39 9.58 27.51
N ARG A 176 0.61 8.48 26.78
CA ARG A 176 0.07 7.15 27.12
C ARG A 176 1.09 6.19 27.73
N VAL A 177 2.35 6.59 27.89
CA VAL A 177 3.35 5.72 28.53
C VAL A 177 2.99 5.50 30.00
N THR A 178 2.73 4.25 30.38
CA THR A 178 2.52 3.80 31.76
C THR A 178 3.65 2.86 32.21
N ASN A 179 3.72 2.56 33.53
CA ASN A 179 4.72 1.63 34.07
C ASN A 179 4.66 0.22 33.43
N GLU A 180 3.48 -0.23 32.99
CA GLU A 180 3.32 -1.52 32.29
C GLU A 180 3.95 -1.49 30.89
N THR A 181 3.82 -0.38 30.18
CA THR A 181 4.40 -0.19 28.84
C THR A 181 5.92 -0.07 28.87
N LEU A 182 6.51 0.39 30.00
CA LEU A 182 7.96 0.45 30.19
C LEU A 182 8.60 -0.95 30.20
N PHE A 183 7.94 -1.94 30.83
CA PHE A 183 8.44 -3.32 30.83
C PHE A 183 8.48 -3.89 29.41
N LEU A 184 7.41 -3.68 28.62
CA LEU A 184 7.37 -4.10 27.23
C LEU A 184 8.45 -3.39 26.40
N LEU A 185 8.65 -2.09 26.60
CA LEU A 185 9.67 -1.32 25.88
C LEU A 185 11.07 -1.85 26.16
N ILE A 186 11.40 -2.16 27.42
CA ILE A 186 12.67 -2.79 27.80
C ILE A 186 12.81 -4.18 27.18
N LEU A 187 11.76 -5.00 27.22
CA LEU A 187 11.76 -6.34 26.64
C LEU A 187 12.05 -6.29 25.13
N PHE A 188 11.32 -5.46 24.39
CA PHE A 188 11.49 -5.31 22.95
C PHE A 188 12.81 -4.65 22.56
N LEU A 189 13.36 -3.77 23.41
CA LEU A 189 14.71 -3.25 23.23
C LEU A 189 15.74 -4.38 23.35
N ILE A 190 15.67 -5.18 24.42
CA ILE A 190 16.58 -6.33 24.61
C ILE A 190 16.43 -7.33 23.46
N LEU A 191 15.20 -7.67 23.07
CA LEU A 191 14.93 -8.57 21.96
C LEU A 191 15.44 -8.01 20.63
N GLY A 192 15.19 -6.74 20.33
CA GLY A 192 15.63 -6.08 19.10
C GLY A 192 17.15 -6.01 18.99
N PHE A 193 17.84 -5.61 20.06
CA PHE A 193 19.31 -5.60 20.10
C PHE A 193 19.91 -7.01 20.01
N SER A 194 19.33 -7.98 20.73
CA SER A 194 19.79 -9.38 20.70
C SER A 194 19.58 -10.00 19.31
N PHE A 195 18.42 -9.74 18.71
CA PHE A 195 18.11 -10.17 17.35
C PHE A 195 19.05 -9.54 16.34
N GLY A 196 19.30 -8.22 16.41
CA GLY A 196 20.23 -7.56 15.52
C GLY A 196 21.69 -8.02 15.68
N TYR A 197 22.12 -8.32 16.91
CA TYR A 197 23.43 -8.94 17.14
C TYR A 197 23.52 -10.32 16.51
N PHE A 198 22.51 -11.16 16.73
CA PHE A 198 22.44 -12.49 16.13
C PHE A 198 22.39 -12.41 14.61
N PHE A 199 21.52 -11.58 14.04
CA PHE A 199 21.36 -11.43 12.59
C PHE A 199 22.63 -10.92 11.91
N GLY A 200 23.26 -9.88 12.47
CA GLY A 200 24.52 -9.36 11.96
C GLY A 200 25.67 -10.36 12.05
N ASP A 201 25.70 -11.22 13.08
CA ASP A 201 26.67 -12.31 13.20
C ASP A 201 26.37 -13.46 12.21
N GLN A 202 25.09 -13.77 11.97
CA GLN A 202 24.67 -14.75 10.97
C GLN A 202 25.03 -14.31 9.56
N ILE A 203 24.87 -13.03 9.20
CA ILE A 203 25.34 -12.50 7.91
C ILE A 203 26.85 -12.72 7.74
N LYS A 204 27.64 -12.52 8.80
CA LYS A 204 29.07 -12.80 8.77
C LYS A 204 29.32 -14.30 8.57
N LYS A 205 28.63 -15.17 9.30
CA LYS A 205 28.83 -16.63 9.25
C LYS A 205 28.36 -17.27 7.94
N ILE A 206 27.27 -16.79 7.35
CA ILE A 206 26.74 -17.27 6.07
C ILE A 206 27.78 -17.09 4.95
N GLN A 207 28.63 -16.07 5.04
CA GLN A 207 29.72 -15.85 4.09
C GLN A 207 30.84 -16.91 4.18
N TYR A 208 30.85 -17.73 5.23
CA TYR A 208 31.85 -18.79 5.48
C TYR A 208 31.23 -20.19 5.59
N SER A 209 29.95 -20.36 5.22
CA SER A 209 29.28 -21.66 5.25
C SER A 209 29.31 -22.34 3.87
N ASP A 210 29.13 -23.66 3.85
CA ASP A 210 29.36 -24.52 2.68
C ASP A 210 28.61 -24.20 1.36
N PRO A 211 27.46 -23.47 1.32
CA PRO A 211 26.96 -23.00 0.02
C PRO A 211 27.65 -21.73 -0.50
N PHE A 212 28.36 -20.97 0.34
CA PHE A 212 29.09 -19.75 -0.04
C PHE A 212 30.61 -19.97 -0.17
N LEU A 213 31.16 -21.04 0.40
CA LEU A 213 32.56 -21.43 0.22
C LEU A 213 32.92 -21.75 -1.24
N SER A 214 31.94 -22.25 -2.02
CA SER A 214 32.10 -22.53 -3.45
C SER A 214 31.96 -21.29 -4.34
N ILE A 215 31.59 -20.13 -3.78
CA ILE A 215 31.38 -18.88 -4.50
C ILE A 215 32.69 -18.08 -4.51
N ASP A 216 33.02 -17.45 -5.64
CA ASP A 216 34.21 -16.62 -5.75
C ASP A 216 34.25 -15.55 -4.64
N ARG A 217 35.41 -15.43 -4.00
CA ARG A 217 35.69 -14.45 -2.94
C ARG A 217 35.38 -13.03 -3.40
N SER A 218 35.52 -12.73 -4.69
CA SER A 218 35.17 -11.43 -5.27
C SER A 218 33.67 -11.12 -5.10
N ILE A 219 32.78 -12.10 -5.33
CA ILE A 219 31.32 -11.98 -5.19
C ILE A 219 30.95 -11.80 -3.72
N ILE A 220 31.60 -12.52 -2.81
CA ILE A 220 31.37 -12.39 -1.37
C ILE A 220 31.70 -10.97 -0.88
N LEU A 221 32.80 -10.39 -1.37
CA LEU A 221 33.17 -9.00 -1.05
C LEU A 221 32.17 -7.99 -1.62
N LYS A 222 31.65 -8.23 -2.84
CA LYS A 222 30.59 -7.43 -3.44
C LYS A 222 29.29 -7.49 -2.61
N LEU A 223 28.87 -8.69 -2.15
CA LEU A 223 27.68 -8.83 -1.27
C LEU A 223 27.87 -8.12 0.07
N ARG A 224 29.08 -8.19 0.64
CA ARG A 224 29.39 -7.49 1.89
C ARG A 224 29.25 -5.97 1.73
N ALA A 225 29.68 -5.41 0.60
CA ALA A 225 29.51 -3.99 0.32
C ALA A 225 28.03 -3.61 0.18
N LEU A 226 27.22 -4.47 -0.44
CA LEU A 226 25.77 -4.28 -0.60
C LEU A 226 25.04 -4.26 0.75
N PHE A 227 25.26 -5.27 1.59
CA PHE A 227 24.60 -5.45 2.89
C PHE A 227 25.32 -4.77 4.06
N LYS A 228 26.25 -3.84 3.79
CA LYS A 228 26.98 -3.08 4.81
C LYS A 228 26.10 -2.54 5.96
N PRO A 229 24.90 -1.96 5.73
CA PRO A 229 24.05 -1.46 6.82
C PRO A 229 23.52 -2.54 7.76
N PHE A 230 23.38 -3.79 7.28
CA PHE A 230 22.94 -4.93 8.08
C PHE A 230 24.11 -5.73 8.68
N GLY A 231 25.33 -5.18 8.64
CA GLY A 231 26.50 -5.78 9.25
C GLY A 231 26.42 -5.82 10.78
N ARG A 232 27.29 -6.63 11.40
CA ARG A 232 27.36 -6.87 12.85
C ARG A 232 27.35 -5.62 13.75
N VAL A 233 27.89 -4.50 13.27
CA VAL A 233 27.99 -3.27 14.07
C VAL A 233 26.71 -2.43 14.02
N GLN A 234 26.05 -2.37 12.86
CA GLN A 234 24.90 -1.49 12.63
C GLN A 234 23.57 -2.22 12.85
N SER A 235 23.51 -3.52 12.58
CA SER A 235 22.31 -4.36 12.74
C SER A 235 21.69 -4.30 14.15
N PRO A 236 22.43 -4.35 15.27
CA PRO A 236 21.85 -4.19 16.61
C PRO A 236 21.08 -2.87 16.79
N ILE A 237 21.61 -1.77 16.24
CA ILE A 237 20.98 -0.45 16.33
C ILE A 237 19.70 -0.42 15.48
N LEU A 238 19.72 -1.01 14.28
CA LEU A 238 18.57 -1.05 13.38
C LEU A 238 17.41 -1.86 13.97
N PHE A 239 17.69 -3.07 14.46
CA PHE A 239 16.66 -3.92 15.03
C PHE A 239 16.28 -3.50 16.46
N GLY A 240 17.18 -2.85 17.19
CA GLY A 240 16.88 -2.20 18.46
C GLY A 240 15.89 -1.05 18.29
N SER A 241 16.14 -0.14 17.34
CA SER A 241 15.24 0.99 17.08
C SER A 241 13.87 0.53 16.55
N LEU A 242 13.87 -0.47 15.65
CA LEU A 242 12.65 -1.10 15.16
C LEU A 242 11.89 -1.81 16.28
N GLY A 243 12.58 -2.50 17.19
CA GLY A 243 11.99 -3.13 18.36
C GLY A 243 11.29 -2.12 19.26
N ILE A 244 11.91 -0.96 19.53
CA ILE A 244 11.30 0.12 20.32
C ILE A 244 10.05 0.67 19.62
N SER A 245 10.12 0.97 18.31
CA SER A 245 8.95 1.45 17.56
C SER A 245 7.81 0.44 17.56
N ALA A 246 8.13 -0.86 17.40
CA ALA A 246 7.14 -1.93 17.48
C ALA A 246 6.54 -2.04 18.88
N ALA A 247 7.34 -1.90 19.93
CA ALA A 247 6.86 -1.92 21.31
C ALA A 247 5.87 -0.80 21.57
N ILE A 248 6.21 0.43 21.17
CA ILE A 248 5.34 1.61 21.34
C ILE A 248 4.06 1.42 20.53
N SER A 249 4.17 1.01 19.27
CA SER A 249 3.01 0.84 18.39
C SER A 249 2.05 -0.25 18.88
N LEU A 250 2.58 -1.41 19.31
CA LEU A 250 1.78 -2.54 19.78
C LEU A 250 1.22 -2.31 21.18
N SER A 251 2.02 -1.79 22.11
CA SER A 251 1.58 -1.60 23.51
C SER A 251 0.58 -0.47 23.67
N LEU A 252 0.72 0.60 22.88
CA LEU A 252 -0.15 1.77 22.98
C LEU A 252 -1.23 1.82 21.89
N SER A 253 -1.22 0.86 20.95
CA SER A 253 -2.08 0.86 19.75
C SER A 253 -2.00 2.19 18.99
N ILE A 254 -0.79 2.74 18.89
CA ILE A 254 -0.52 4.01 18.21
C ILE A 254 0.12 3.71 16.86
N SER A 255 -0.43 4.31 15.82
CA SER A 255 0.09 4.18 14.46
C SER A 255 1.33 5.08 14.26
N PRO A 256 2.20 4.76 13.28
CA PRO A 256 3.28 5.67 12.89
C PRO A 256 2.81 7.05 12.41
N SER A 257 1.56 7.20 11.92
CA SER A 257 1.03 8.51 11.54
C SER A 257 0.71 9.38 12.76
N ASP A 258 0.32 8.77 13.87
CA ASP A 258 -0.06 9.46 15.10
C ASP A 258 1.10 9.87 16.02
N SER A 259 2.32 9.38 15.80
CA SER A 259 3.47 9.65 16.68
C SER A 259 4.79 9.83 15.93
N TRP A 260 5.48 10.94 16.18
CA TRP A 260 6.79 11.22 15.58
C TRP A 260 7.90 10.38 16.23
N ILE A 261 7.72 9.94 17.48
CA ILE A 261 8.65 9.06 18.19
C ILE A 261 8.72 7.69 17.50
N ILE A 262 7.57 7.13 17.14
CA ILE A 262 7.51 5.86 16.40
C ILE A 262 8.23 6.00 15.06
N ARG A 263 7.99 7.10 14.35
CA ARG A 263 8.64 7.43 13.07
C ARG A 263 10.15 7.59 13.20
N LEU A 264 10.61 8.26 14.26
CA LEU A 264 12.03 8.38 14.56
C LEU A 264 12.69 7.02 14.80
N GLY A 265 12.05 6.12 15.56
CA GLY A 265 12.61 4.78 15.79
C GLY A 265 12.61 3.91 14.52
N LEU A 266 11.69 4.12 13.59
CA LEU A 266 11.65 3.45 12.28
C LEU A 266 12.66 4.03 11.28
N SER A 267 13.05 5.29 11.45
CA SER A 267 13.90 6.01 10.50
C SER A 267 15.25 5.35 10.17
N PRO A 268 16.02 4.77 11.13
CA PRO A 268 17.30 4.15 10.81
C PRO A 268 17.13 2.90 9.95
N PHE A 269 16.05 2.14 10.20
CA PHE A 269 15.71 0.96 9.42
C PHE A 269 15.34 1.35 7.99
N LEU A 270 14.45 2.34 7.82
CA LEU A 270 14.05 2.83 6.51
C LEU A 270 15.25 3.38 5.70
N ALA A 271 16.11 4.16 6.35
CA ALA A 271 17.35 4.66 5.76
C ALA A 271 18.30 3.52 5.33
N SER A 272 18.35 2.42 6.10
CA SER A 272 19.19 1.26 5.79
C SER A 272 18.68 0.46 4.59
N VAL A 273 17.36 0.31 4.44
CA VAL A 273 16.75 -0.29 3.26
C VAL A 273 17.02 0.56 2.02
N LEU A 274 16.83 1.87 2.11
CA LEU A 274 17.14 2.81 1.02
C LEU A 274 18.63 2.77 0.66
N TYR A 275 19.53 2.73 1.65
CA TYR A 275 20.97 2.61 1.41
C TYR A 275 21.35 1.30 0.70
N LEU A 276 20.67 0.20 1.02
CA LEU A 276 20.85 -1.07 0.30
C LEU A 276 20.43 -0.93 -1.17
N LEU A 277 19.28 -0.33 -1.44
CA LEU A 277 18.82 -0.06 -2.81
C LEU A 277 19.81 0.84 -3.57
N ILE A 278 20.32 1.89 -2.93
CA ILE A 278 21.31 2.79 -3.53
C ILE A 278 22.59 2.03 -3.87
N ASN A 279 23.10 1.20 -2.96
CA ASN A 279 24.29 0.38 -3.21
C ASN A 279 24.06 -0.68 -4.27
N TRP A 280 22.83 -1.16 -4.43
CA TRP A 280 22.49 -2.08 -5.51
C TRP A 280 22.55 -1.37 -6.87
N ILE A 281 21.90 -0.20 -6.97
CA ILE A 281 21.82 0.61 -8.20
C ILE A 281 23.18 1.19 -8.61
N THR A 282 24.02 1.58 -7.65
CA THR A 282 25.30 2.29 -7.91
C THR A 282 26.53 1.43 -7.69
N GLY A 283 26.35 0.16 -7.33
CA GLY A 283 27.43 -0.74 -6.95
C GLY A 283 27.71 -1.83 -7.98
N PRO A 284 28.51 -2.84 -7.60
CA PRO A 284 28.98 -3.89 -8.50
C PRO A 284 27.89 -4.87 -8.97
N PHE A 285 26.70 -4.80 -8.37
CA PHE A 285 25.50 -5.55 -8.79
C PHE A 285 24.51 -4.67 -9.56
N SER A 286 24.93 -3.46 -9.94
CA SER A 286 24.11 -2.57 -10.74
C SER A 286 23.81 -3.21 -12.10
N PRO A 287 22.59 -3.02 -12.64
CA PRO A 287 22.28 -3.37 -14.02
C PRO A 287 23.22 -2.70 -15.04
N ALA A 288 23.88 -1.60 -14.69
CA ALA A 288 24.86 -0.93 -15.53
C ALA A 288 26.26 -1.60 -15.52
N ASN A 289 26.42 -2.77 -14.88
CA ASN A 289 27.63 -3.57 -14.80
C ASN A 289 28.90 -2.77 -14.43
N ILE A 290 28.80 -1.97 -13.35
CA ILE A 290 29.85 -1.05 -12.91
C ILE A 290 30.98 -1.84 -12.26
N ASP A 291 32.15 -1.85 -12.89
CA ASP A 291 33.32 -2.55 -12.37
C ASP A 291 34.01 -1.77 -11.26
N GLN A 292 34.27 -2.40 -10.10
CA GLN A 292 34.77 -1.70 -8.91
C GLN A 292 36.18 -1.10 -9.07
N ASN A 293 36.96 -1.61 -10.02
CA ASN A 293 38.32 -1.11 -10.28
C ASN A 293 38.33 0.25 -10.99
N ILE A 294 37.19 0.65 -11.58
CA ILE A 294 36.97 1.96 -12.20
C ILE A 294 35.58 2.42 -11.74
N VAL A 295 35.47 2.92 -10.51
CA VAL A 295 34.22 3.55 -10.05
C VAL A 295 33.96 4.74 -10.97
N SER A 296 33.03 4.58 -11.90
CA SER A 296 32.69 5.63 -12.85
C SER A 296 32.20 6.85 -12.08
N GLU A 297 32.75 8.01 -12.40
CA GLU A 297 32.35 9.30 -11.82
C GLU A 297 30.82 9.52 -11.83
N PRO A 298 30.07 9.09 -12.88
CA PRO A 298 28.61 9.13 -12.89
C PRO A 298 27.94 8.31 -11.77
N ALA A 299 28.45 7.11 -11.45
CA ALA A 299 27.88 6.26 -10.39
C ALA A 299 28.08 6.87 -9.00
N LYS A 300 29.25 7.48 -8.77
CA LYS A 300 29.55 8.19 -7.51
C LYS A 300 28.65 9.41 -7.34
N ASN A 301 28.43 10.16 -8.42
CA ASN A 301 27.54 11.33 -8.43
C ASN A 301 26.09 10.93 -8.16
N LEU A 302 25.58 9.89 -8.84
CA LEU A 302 24.24 9.36 -8.59
C LEU A 302 24.08 8.89 -7.13
N LYS A 303 25.07 8.19 -6.59
CA LYS A 303 25.06 7.74 -5.18
C LYS A 303 24.93 8.90 -4.19
N GLN A 304 25.66 10.00 -4.41
CA GLN A 304 25.59 11.18 -3.55
C GLN A 304 24.20 11.83 -3.62
N LYS A 305 23.64 11.99 -4.82
CA LYS A 305 22.31 12.57 -5.03
C LYS A 305 21.20 11.71 -4.41
N LEU A 306 21.29 10.38 -4.56
CA LEU A 306 20.35 9.45 -3.94
C LEU A 306 20.43 9.45 -2.41
N ASN A 307 21.62 9.57 -1.84
CA ASN A 307 21.78 9.70 -0.38
C ASN A 307 21.17 11.01 0.13
N PHE A 308 21.35 12.12 -0.59
CA PHE A 308 20.74 13.40 -0.26
C PHE A 308 19.20 13.35 -0.35
N PHE A 309 18.68 12.75 -1.43
CA PHE A 309 17.24 12.52 -1.58
C PHE A 309 16.67 11.65 -0.45
N THR A 310 17.37 10.57 -0.08
CA THR A 310 16.99 9.70 1.04
C THR A 310 16.91 10.47 2.35
N LEU A 311 17.86 11.37 2.62
CA LEU A 311 17.84 12.22 3.80
C LEU A 311 16.59 13.12 3.82
N ILE A 312 16.25 13.74 2.69
CA ILE A 312 15.03 14.55 2.57
C ILE A 312 13.79 13.70 2.84
N VAL A 313 13.67 12.53 2.21
CA VAL A 313 12.54 11.60 2.40
C VAL A 313 12.39 11.18 3.85
N VAL A 314 13.49 10.81 4.51
CA VAL A 314 13.45 10.39 5.92
C VAL A 314 13.05 11.54 6.83
N ILE A 315 13.56 12.75 6.61
CA ILE A 315 13.19 13.92 7.42
C ILE A 315 11.71 14.27 7.23
N THR A 316 11.23 14.31 5.99
CA THR A 316 9.82 14.57 5.69
C THR A 316 8.92 13.52 6.35
N TYR A 317 9.31 12.24 6.28
CA TYR A 317 8.61 11.15 6.95
C TYR A 317 8.57 11.33 8.48
N ILE A 318 9.69 11.69 9.11
CA ILE A 318 9.74 11.90 10.57
C ILE A 318 8.82 13.04 10.98
N VAL A 319 8.92 14.19 10.30
CA VAL A 319 8.21 15.42 10.70
C VAL A 319 6.71 15.31 10.41
N PHE A 320 6.33 14.94 9.20
CA PHE A 320 4.93 15.03 8.76
C PHE A 320 4.20 13.68 8.72
N GLY A 321 4.95 12.58 8.71
CA GLY A 321 4.40 11.23 8.76
C GLY A 321 4.09 10.64 7.39
N PRO A 322 3.59 9.41 7.31
CA PRO A 322 3.26 8.76 6.04
C PRO A 322 2.04 9.40 5.35
N ASP A 323 1.08 9.89 6.13
CA ASP A 323 -0.21 10.36 5.62
C ASP A 323 -0.21 11.87 5.29
N TRP A 324 0.94 12.54 5.32
CA TRP A 324 1.02 13.99 5.11
C TRP A 324 0.55 14.48 3.73
N LEU A 325 0.46 13.59 2.75
CA LEU A 325 -0.11 13.90 1.44
C LEU A 325 -1.65 13.83 1.45
N SER A 326 -2.24 13.11 2.41
CA SER A 326 -3.66 12.76 2.47
C SER A 326 -4.36 13.18 3.77
N SER A 327 -3.64 13.70 4.76
CA SER A 327 -4.18 14.05 6.08
C SER A 327 -4.86 15.42 6.08
N GLU A 328 -5.86 15.58 6.93
CA GLU A 328 -6.57 16.86 7.14
C GLU A 328 -5.61 17.97 7.63
N VAL A 329 -4.55 17.61 8.38
CA VAL A 329 -3.47 18.54 8.78
C VAL A 329 -2.77 19.16 7.57
N ALA A 330 -2.70 18.44 6.45
CA ALA A 330 -2.15 18.94 5.19
C ALA A 330 -3.14 19.81 4.39
N SER A 331 -4.43 19.75 4.71
CA SER A 331 -5.44 20.69 4.23
C SER A 331 -5.26 22.06 4.89
N ASP A 332 -5.05 22.06 6.22
CA ASP A 332 -4.88 23.29 7.02
C ASP A 332 -3.54 24.00 6.75
N GLN A 333 -2.49 23.27 6.36
CA GLN A 333 -1.14 23.81 6.10
C GLN A 333 -0.71 23.66 4.62
N SER A 334 -1.61 24.03 3.72
CA SER A 334 -1.43 23.82 2.27
C SER A 334 -0.16 24.46 1.66
N LEU A 335 0.35 25.57 2.22
CA LEU A 335 1.61 26.18 1.77
C LEU A 335 2.84 25.35 2.13
N MET A 336 2.91 24.80 3.34
CA MET A 336 4.00 23.89 3.72
C MET A 336 4.00 22.63 2.86
N ARG A 337 2.81 22.12 2.52
CA ARG A 337 2.67 21.00 1.57
C ARG A 337 3.25 21.36 0.20
N ILE A 338 2.89 22.52 -0.37
CA ILE A 338 3.42 22.97 -1.66
C ILE A 338 4.93 23.13 -1.61
N ALA A 339 5.47 23.75 -0.55
CA ALA A 339 6.91 23.94 -0.39
C ALA A 339 7.67 22.61 -0.31
N LEU A 340 7.15 21.62 0.42
CA LEU A 340 7.77 20.29 0.57
C LEU A 340 7.65 19.42 -0.67
N VAL A 341 6.49 19.43 -1.34
CA VAL A 341 6.32 18.75 -2.63
C VAL A 341 7.26 19.36 -3.66
N SER A 342 7.39 20.69 -3.69
CA SER A 342 8.35 21.38 -4.54
C SER A 342 9.78 20.95 -4.20
N LEU A 343 10.15 20.92 -2.92
CA LEU A 343 11.49 20.49 -2.46
C LEU A 343 11.78 19.03 -2.85
N MET A 344 10.80 18.13 -2.72
CA MET A 344 10.88 16.73 -3.18
C MET A 344 11.13 16.65 -4.68
N ILE A 345 10.38 17.42 -5.48
CA ILE A 345 10.54 17.49 -6.94
C ILE A 345 11.94 18.02 -7.29
N PHE A 346 12.37 19.12 -6.67
CA PHE A 346 13.70 19.70 -6.87
C PHE A 346 14.83 18.74 -6.49
N ALA A 347 14.65 17.90 -5.47
CA ALA A 347 15.61 16.87 -5.09
C ALA A 347 15.59 15.65 -6.03
N LEU A 348 14.45 15.35 -6.65
CA LEU A 348 14.28 14.21 -7.56
C LEU A 348 14.84 14.49 -8.96
N ILE A 349 14.69 15.72 -9.49
CA ILE A 349 15.22 16.12 -10.80
C ILE A 349 16.71 15.76 -11.00
N PRO A 350 17.65 16.12 -10.11
CA PRO A 350 19.05 15.80 -10.28
C PRO A 350 19.34 14.28 -10.18
N VAL A 351 18.53 13.52 -9.42
CA VAL A 351 18.61 12.06 -9.35
C VAL A 351 18.22 11.46 -10.69
N LEU A 352 17.09 11.89 -11.27
CA LEU A 352 16.62 11.42 -12.58
C LEU A 352 17.65 11.71 -13.68
N ASN A 353 18.17 12.93 -13.73
CA ASN A 353 19.20 13.33 -14.71
C ASN A 353 20.50 12.52 -14.55
N SER A 354 20.89 12.19 -13.32
CA SER A 354 22.09 11.38 -13.09
C SER A 354 21.85 9.89 -13.39
N SER A 355 20.64 9.40 -13.16
CA SER A 355 20.22 8.03 -13.48
C SER A 355 20.23 7.81 -14.98
N THR A 356 19.62 8.72 -15.75
CA THR A 356 19.64 8.65 -17.22
C THR A 356 21.07 8.64 -17.76
N SER A 357 21.96 9.49 -17.23
CA SER A 357 23.37 9.50 -17.65
C SER A 357 24.14 8.21 -17.34
N LEU A 358 23.73 7.45 -16.31
CA LEU A 358 24.40 6.21 -15.90
C LEU A 358 23.88 4.99 -16.66
N PHE A 359 22.58 4.95 -16.96
CA PHE A 359 21.92 3.79 -17.58
C PHE A 359 21.71 3.93 -19.09
N MET A 360 21.94 5.11 -19.67
CA MET A 360 21.92 5.30 -21.12
C MET A 360 23.34 5.20 -21.70
N GLU A 361 23.54 4.25 -22.61
CA GLU A 361 24.72 4.14 -23.44
C GLU A 361 24.25 4.23 -24.90
N GLU A 362 24.80 5.17 -25.70
CA GLU A 362 24.43 5.38 -27.11
C GLU A 362 22.92 5.59 -27.40
N GLY A 363 22.16 6.14 -26.45
CA GLY A 363 20.73 6.42 -26.63
C GLY A 363 19.79 5.27 -26.30
N GLN A 364 20.31 4.13 -25.84
CA GLN A 364 19.53 2.98 -25.38
C GLN A 364 19.77 2.71 -23.89
N TYR A 365 18.72 2.32 -23.17
CA TYR A 365 18.86 1.88 -21.78
C TYR A 365 19.60 0.54 -21.76
N GLY A 366 20.69 0.43 -21.00
CA GLY A 366 21.50 -0.79 -20.90
C GLY A 366 20.74 -2.03 -20.40
N VAL A 367 19.51 -1.87 -19.89
CA VAL A 367 18.59 -2.95 -19.52
C VAL A 367 17.96 -3.65 -20.75
N ILE A 368 18.08 -3.06 -21.94
CA ILE A 368 17.48 -3.54 -23.20
C ILE A 368 18.51 -4.29 -24.08
N ARG A 369 19.74 -4.50 -23.60
CA ARG A 369 20.73 -5.35 -24.28
C ARG A 369 20.65 -6.81 -23.88
#